data_AF-A0A0T6W6A8-F1
#
_entry.id   AF-A0A0T6W6A8-F1
#
_cell.length_a   1.000
_cell.length_b   1.000
_cell.length_c   1.000
_cell.angle_alpha   90.00
_cell.angle_beta   90.00
_cell.angle_gamma   90.00
#
_symmetry.space_group_name_H-M   'P 1'
#
loop_
_entity.id
_entity.type
_entity.pdbx_description
1 polymer ?
#
loop_
_entity_poly.entity_id
_entity_poly.type
_entity_poly.pdbx_seq_one_letter_code
_entity_poly.pdbx_strand_id
1 'polypeptide(L)'
;MEFRRRHNSCFASLGAAGTGDPIGVISGEDIEIERWLGICDRSVIRGVPGMEPVLLDIQAWRVTLLDPYHWLPAGCYMAGARVPGGVVGVMSGSKPLLKTKSEEDDRLGRKKSQELKSEDPWYMRTL
;
A
#
# COMPACT_ATOMS: atom_id res chain seq x y z
N MET A 1 -2.95 -1.09 13.73
CA MET A 1 -2.99 -0.96 12.26
C MET A 1 -1.90 -1.82 11.66
N GLU A 2 -2.23 -2.51 10.58
CA GLU A 2 -1.33 -3.42 9.86
C GLU A 2 -1.54 -3.24 8.36
N PHE A 3 -0.44 -3.34 7.62
CA PHE A 3 -0.36 -3.21 6.17
C PHE A 3 0.01 -4.56 5.56
N ARG A 4 -0.47 -4.84 4.36
CA ARG A 4 -0.07 -5.99 3.56
C ARG A 4 0.68 -5.54 2.34
N ARG A 5 1.78 -6.22 2.06
CA ARG A 5 2.50 -6.15 0.79
C ARG A 5 2.65 -7.55 0.21
N ARG A 6 2.82 -7.63 -1.11
CA ARG A 6 3.08 -8.90 -1.76
C ARG A 6 4.56 -9.25 -1.63
N HIS A 7 4.82 -10.46 -1.17
CA HIS A 7 6.15 -11.04 -1.08
C HIS A 7 6.14 -12.35 -1.87
N ASN A 8 6.60 -12.31 -3.12
CA ASN A 8 6.51 -13.43 -4.05
C ASN A 8 5.05 -13.95 -4.21
N SER A 9 4.78 -15.17 -3.73
CA SER A 9 3.50 -15.85 -3.77
C SER A 9 2.67 -15.68 -2.50
N CYS A 10 3.18 -15.00 -1.47
CA CYS A 10 2.47 -14.77 -0.20
C CYS A 10 2.35 -13.27 0.13
N PHE A 11 1.56 -12.95 1.16
CA PHE A 11 1.46 -11.61 1.72
C PHE A 11 2.27 -11.51 3.00
N ALA A 12 3.10 -10.48 3.10
CA ALA A 12 3.79 -10.13 4.33
C ALA A 12 3.05 -8.98 5.03
N SER A 13 2.98 -9.07 6.36
CA SER A 13 2.42 -8.02 7.21
C SER A 13 3.48 -7.02 7.63
N LEU A 14 3.13 -5.73 7.62
CA LEU A 14 3.92 -4.66 8.21
C LEU A 14 3.09 -3.96 9.29
N GLY A 15 3.68 -3.83 10.48
CA GLY A 15 3.04 -3.13 11.60
C GLY A 15 3.09 -1.62 11.44
N ALA A 16 2.24 -0.92 12.20
CA ALA A 16 2.30 0.54 12.28
C ALA A 16 3.59 1.08 12.92
N ALA A 17 4.23 0.31 13.79
CA ALA A 17 5.50 0.67 14.42
C ALA A 17 6.69 0.39 13.48
N GLY A 18 7.78 1.12 13.65
CA GLY A 18 9.03 0.86 12.94
C GLY A 18 9.69 -0.43 13.40
N THR A 19 9.70 -1.42 12.52
CA THR A 19 10.31 -2.74 12.76
C THR A 19 11.65 -2.91 12.05
N GLY A 20 11.94 -2.04 11.07
CA GLY A 20 13.10 -2.19 10.21
C GLY A 20 12.90 -3.21 9.07
N ASP A 21 11.69 -3.76 8.93
CA ASP A 21 11.36 -4.71 7.88
C ASP A 21 11.51 -4.10 6.47
N PRO A 22 11.82 -4.92 5.45
CA PRO A 22 11.93 -4.43 4.08
C PRO A 22 10.56 -3.99 3.53
N ILE A 23 10.53 -2.80 2.93
CA ILE A 23 9.38 -2.21 2.21
C ILE A 23 9.84 -1.81 0.81
N GLY A 24 8.96 -2.01 -0.19
CA GLY A 24 9.22 -1.55 -1.55
C GLY A 24 8.80 -0.10 -1.76
N VAL A 25 9.68 0.69 -2.34
CA VAL A 25 9.45 2.04 -2.82
C VAL A 25 9.39 2.01 -4.34
N ILE A 26 8.29 2.50 -4.89
CA ILE A 26 8.07 2.53 -6.34
C ILE A 26 8.77 3.77 -6.91
N SER A 27 9.85 3.54 -7.66
CA SER A 27 10.74 4.55 -8.23
C SER A 27 10.83 4.36 -9.74
N GLY A 28 10.12 5.18 -10.51
CA GLY A 28 10.07 5.07 -11.97
C GLY A 28 9.55 3.71 -12.44
N GLU A 29 10.44 2.90 -13.03
CA GLU A 29 10.14 1.54 -13.52
C GLU A 29 10.45 0.43 -12.51
N ASP A 30 11.22 0.72 -11.46
CA ASP A 30 11.73 -0.26 -10.51
C ASP A 30 11.07 -0.14 -9.12
N ILE A 31 11.19 -1.21 -8.33
CA ILE A 31 10.85 -1.22 -6.91
C ILE A 31 12.14 -1.31 -6.10
N GLU A 32 12.50 -0.21 -5.46
CA GLU A 32 13.65 -0.12 -4.55
C GLU A 32 13.28 -0.66 -3.17
N ILE A 33 14.15 -1.46 -2.55
CA ILE A 33 13.89 -2.00 -1.21
C ILE A 33 14.53 -1.11 -0.15
N GLU A 34 13.71 -0.66 0.80
CA GLU A 34 14.13 0.19 1.92
C GLU A 34 13.65 -0.33 3.27
N ARG A 35 14.10 0.34 4.33
CA ARG A 35 13.77 0.01 5.71
C ARG A 35 12.47 0.68 6.16
N TRP A 36 11.51 -0.10 6.64
CA TRP A 36 10.28 0.41 7.23
C TRP A 36 10.51 1.03 8.61
N LEU A 37 10.18 2.31 8.73
CA LEU A 37 10.32 3.09 9.97
C LEU A 37 8.98 3.31 10.70
N GLY A 38 7.89 2.77 10.19
CA GLY A 38 6.55 2.90 10.78
C GLY A 38 5.70 3.93 10.05
N ILE A 39 4.63 4.38 10.69
CA ILE A 39 3.70 5.37 10.14
C ILE A 39 3.83 6.74 10.79
N CYS A 40 3.56 7.79 10.03
CA CYS A 40 3.59 9.17 10.49
C CYS A 40 2.45 9.98 9.87
N ASP A 41 1.87 10.91 10.61
CA ASP A 41 0.84 11.80 10.05
C ASP A 41 1.47 12.82 9.09
N ARG A 42 0.73 13.13 8.02
CA ARG A 42 1.15 14.08 6.98
C ARG A 42 1.49 15.47 7.54
N SER A 43 0.89 15.88 8.65
CA SER A 43 1.17 17.18 9.29
C SER A 43 2.57 17.23 9.90
N VAL A 44 3.04 16.10 10.43
CA VAL A 44 4.36 15.98 11.06
C VAL A 44 5.44 15.82 10.00
N ILE A 45 5.24 14.90 9.05
CA ILE A 45 6.27 14.54 8.07
C ILE A 45 6.64 15.69 7.12
N ARG A 46 5.73 16.64 6.90
CA ARG A 46 5.98 17.86 6.10
C ARG A 46 7.05 18.77 6.71
N GLY A 47 7.26 18.70 8.02
CA GLY A 47 8.27 19.49 8.72
C GLY A 47 9.67 18.85 8.70
N VAL A 48 9.81 17.63 8.19
CA VAL A 48 11.08 16.90 8.21
C VAL A 48 11.99 17.38 7.07
N PRO A 49 13.17 17.94 7.36
CA PRO A 49 14.11 18.38 6.34
C PRO A 49 14.61 17.21 5.48
N GLY A 50 14.70 17.41 4.16
CA GLY A 50 15.19 16.39 3.24
C GLY A 50 14.25 15.21 3.01
N MET A 51 12.98 15.32 3.42
CA MET A 51 11.97 14.32 3.12
C MET A 51 11.65 14.29 1.63
N GLU A 52 11.59 13.09 1.06
CA GLU A 52 11.17 12.86 -0.32
C GLU A 52 9.85 12.07 -0.33
N PRO A 53 8.78 12.55 -1.02
CA PRO A 53 7.53 11.83 -1.13
C PRO A 53 7.67 10.63 -2.08
N VAL A 54 7.24 9.47 -1.63
CA VAL A 54 7.35 8.20 -2.39
C VAL A 54 6.04 7.43 -2.42
N LEU A 55 5.95 6.40 -3.25
CA LEU A 55 4.83 5.45 -3.28
C LEU A 55 5.30 4.09 -2.76
N LEU A 56 4.45 3.41 -1.98
CA LEU A 56 4.80 2.15 -1.32
C LEU A 56 4.17 0.95 -2.01
N ASP A 57 4.85 -0.20 -1.97
CA ASP A 57 4.37 -1.51 -2.47
C ASP A 57 3.29 -2.18 -1.59
N ILE A 58 2.54 -1.37 -0.85
CA ILE A 58 1.44 -1.81 0.00
C ILE A 58 0.20 -2.08 -0.86
N GLN A 59 -0.40 -3.24 -0.66
CA GLN A 59 -1.60 -3.69 -1.36
C GLN A 59 -2.88 -3.57 -0.52
N ALA A 60 -2.78 -3.64 0.80
CA ALA A 60 -3.95 -3.52 1.67
C ALA A 60 -3.59 -3.04 3.07
N TRP A 61 -4.59 -2.64 3.86
CA TRP A 61 -4.42 -2.25 5.25
C TRP A 61 -5.66 -2.57 6.09
N ARG A 62 -5.49 -2.67 7.41
CA ARG A 62 -6.58 -2.81 8.39
C ARG A 62 -6.25 -2.08 9.69
N VAL A 63 -7.26 -1.61 10.42
CA VAL A 63 -7.04 -0.87 11.68
C VAL A 63 -6.72 -1.83 12.81
N THR A 64 -7.55 -2.85 13.00
CA THR A 64 -7.41 -3.88 14.03
C THR A 64 -7.24 -5.27 13.40
N LEU A 65 -6.86 -6.26 14.21
CA LEU A 65 -6.69 -7.65 13.75
C LEU A 65 -8.00 -8.32 13.33
N LEU A 66 -9.14 -7.83 13.81
CA LEU A 66 -10.47 -8.38 13.50
C LEU A 66 -11.10 -7.72 12.27
N ASP A 67 -10.58 -6.56 11.85
CA ASP A 67 -11.09 -5.87 10.67
C ASP A 67 -10.69 -6.62 9.39
N PRO A 68 -11.59 -6.66 8.39
CA PRO A 68 -11.20 -7.08 7.05
C PRO A 68 -10.16 -6.13 6.47
N TYR A 69 -9.32 -6.64 5.56
CA TYR A 69 -8.37 -5.79 4.85
C TYR A 69 -9.08 -4.92 3.82
N HIS A 70 -8.75 -3.63 3.84
CA HIS A 70 -9.06 -2.69 2.77
C HIS A 70 -8.01 -2.81 1.67
N TRP A 71 -8.35 -3.49 0.59
CA TRP A 71 -7.49 -3.67 -0.58
C TRP A 71 -7.45 -2.39 -1.42
N LEU A 72 -6.25 -2.00 -1.82
CA LEU A 72 -6.04 -0.86 -2.69
C LEU A 72 -6.28 -1.27 -4.15
N PRO A 73 -7.18 -0.58 -4.88
CA PRO A 73 -7.43 -0.88 -6.29
C PRO A 73 -6.20 -0.62 -7.15
N ALA A 74 -6.21 -1.11 -8.39
CA ALA A 74 -5.18 -0.79 -9.38
C ALA A 74 -5.01 0.73 -9.51
N GLY A 75 -3.78 1.18 -9.70
CA GLY A 75 -3.43 2.60 -9.76
C GLY A 75 -3.49 3.35 -8.42
N CYS A 76 -3.95 2.73 -7.33
CA CYS A 76 -4.03 3.37 -6.01
C CYS A 76 -2.90 2.88 -5.09
N TYR A 77 -2.13 3.81 -4.56
CA TYR A 77 -0.94 3.53 -3.76
C TYR A 77 -1.01 4.23 -2.41
N MET A 78 -0.45 3.60 -1.40
CA MET A 78 -0.16 4.32 -0.16
C MET A 78 1.03 5.26 -0.39
N ALA A 79 0.88 6.50 0.04
CA ALA A 79 1.97 7.47 0.07
C ALA A 79 2.93 7.14 1.22
N GLY A 80 4.21 7.23 0.92
CA GLY A 80 5.29 7.18 1.89
C GLY A 80 6.12 8.46 1.86
N ALA A 81 7.06 8.53 2.78
CA ALA A 81 8.08 9.55 2.82
C ALA A 81 9.42 8.89 3.13
N ARG A 82 10.39 9.08 2.23
CA ARG A 82 11.78 8.70 2.45
C ARG A 82 12.43 9.77 3.32
N VAL A 83 13.12 9.32 4.36
CA VAL A 83 13.83 10.13 5.35
C VAL A 83 15.17 9.46 5.66
N PRO A 84 16.12 10.16 6.32
CA PRO A 84 17.38 9.52 6.71
C PRO A 84 17.15 8.23 7.50
N GLY A 85 17.63 7.11 6.97
CA GLY A 85 17.54 5.79 7.59
C GLY A 85 16.40 4.88 7.09
N GLY A 86 15.51 5.37 6.23
CA GLY A 86 14.47 4.54 5.60
C GLY A 86 13.19 5.31 5.26
N VAL A 87 12.06 4.61 5.31
CA VAL A 87 10.77 5.09 4.79
C VAL A 87 9.68 4.97 5.85
N VAL A 88 8.86 6.01 5.95
CA VAL A 88 7.63 5.99 6.74
C VAL A 88 6.40 5.94 5.83
N GLY A 89 5.38 5.22 6.27
CA GLY A 89 4.04 5.30 5.68
C GLY A 89 3.33 6.57 6.13
N VAL A 90 2.76 7.32 5.19
CA VAL A 90 2.11 8.59 5.50
C VAL A 90 0.62 8.37 5.77
N MET A 91 0.15 8.96 6.86
CA MET A 91 -1.25 8.94 7.28
C MET A 91 -1.90 10.30 7.08
N SER A 92 -3.23 10.30 6.96
CA SER A 92 -4.07 11.50 7.03
C SER A 92 -5.10 11.28 8.12
N GLY A 93 -4.74 11.62 9.36
CA GLY A 93 -5.50 11.22 10.55
C GLY A 93 -5.43 9.71 10.74
N SER A 94 -6.59 9.04 10.82
CA SER A 94 -6.67 7.60 11.09
C SER A 94 -6.60 6.70 9.85
N LYS A 95 -6.40 7.28 8.65
CA LYS A 95 -6.39 6.54 7.38
C LYS A 95 -5.05 6.73 6.65
N PRO A 96 -4.59 5.71 5.90
CA PRO A 96 -3.43 5.87 5.03
C PRO A 96 -3.67 6.99 4.02
N LEU A 97 -2.65 7.79 3.76
CA LEU A 97 -2.70 8.77 2.69
C LEU A 97 -2.56 8.03 1.36
N LEU A 98 -3.55 8.15 0.49
CA LEU A 98 -3.57 7.46 -0.80
C LEU A 98 -3.23 8.43 -1.95
N LYS A 99 -2.58 7.89 -2.97
CA LYS A 99 -2.27 8.56 -4.23
C LYS A 99 -2.70 7.69 -5.40
N THR A 100 -3.37 8.33 -6.35
CA THR A 100 -3.86 7.67 -7.57
C THR A 100 -2.93 7.97 -8.74
N LYS A 101 -2.71 6.95 -9.55
CA LYS A 101 -2.04 6.94 -10.87
C LYS A 101 -2.99 6.28 -11.88
N SER A 102 -2.60 6.27 -13.16
CA SER A 102 -3.31 5.48 -14.16
C SER A 102 -3.31 4.01 -13.75
N GLU A 103 -4.43 3.31 -13.91
CA GLU A 103 -4.49 1.85 -13.69
C GLU A 103 -3.59 1.09 -14.69
N GLU A 104 -3.31 1.69 -15.84
CA GLU A 104 -2.42 1.12 -16.88
C GLU A 104 -0.96 1.13 -16.45
N ASP A 105 -0.62 2.03 -15.53
CA ASP A 105 0.70 2.15 -14.92
C ASP A 105 0.75 1.46 -13.54
N ASP A 106 -0.11 0.46 -13.29
CA ASP A 106 -0.07 -0.27 -12.02
C ASP A 106 1.18 -1.13 -11.89
N ARG A 107 2.16 -0.62 -11.16
CA ARG A 107 3.45 -1.27 -10.90
C ARG A 107 3.37 -2.48 -9.98
N LEU A 108 2.22 -2.72 -9.35
CA LEU A 108 1.99 -3.91 -8.52
C LEU A 108 1.26 -5.03 -9.29
N GLY A 109 1.00 -4.83 -10.59
CA GLY A 109 0.36 -5.81 -11.46
C GLY A 109 -1.08 -6.15 -11.04
N ARG A 110 -1.77 -5.22 -10.40
CA ARG A 110 -3.17 -5.40 -9.98
C ARG A 110 -4.08 -5.27 -11.19
N LYS A 111 -5.08 -6.14 -11.26
CA LYS A 111 -6.06 -6.11 -12.35
C LYS A 111 -6.95 -4.87 -12.24
N LYS A 112 -7.32 -4.31 -13.40
CA LYS A 112 -8.30 -3.22 -13.50
C LYS A 112 -9.60 -3.66 -12.82
N SER A 113 -10.28 -2.71 -12.18
CA SER A 113 -11.51 -2.97 -11.38
C SER A 113 -12.71 -3.45 -12.22
N GLN A 114 -12.53 -3.73 -13.52
CA GLN A 114 -13.57 -4.20 -14.45
C GLN A 114 -13.82 -5.72 -14.43
N GLU A 115 -13.06 -6.53 -13.68
CA GLU A 115 -13.31 -7.99 -13.53
C GLU A 115 -14.18 -8.37 -12.31
N LEU A 116 -14.92 -7.42 -11.73
CA LEU A 116 -15.93 -7.69 -10.68
C LEU A 116 -17.37 -7.48 -11.19
N LYS A 117 -17.60 -7.73 -12.48
CA LYS A 117 -18.93 -7.97 -13.03
C LYS A 117 -18.93 -9.33 -13.72
N SER A 118 -19.89 -10.16 -13.30
CA SER A 118 -20.24 -11.52 -13.77
C SER A 118 -19.22 -12.63 -13.51
N GLU A 119 -19.11 -13.07 -12.25
CA GLU A 119 -19.21 -14.52 -12.03
C GLU A 119 -20.68 -14.80 -11.73
N ASP A 120 -21.37 -15.41 -12.70
CA ASP A 120 -22.71 -15.94 -12.49
C ASP A 120 -22.68 -16.87 -11.28
N PRO A 121 -23.61 -16.72 -10.33
CA PRO A 121 -23.76 -17.70 -9.28
C PRO A 121 -23.98 -19.08 -9.90
N TRP A 122 -23.27 -20.09 -9.38
CA TRP A 122 -23.33 -21.48 -9.85
C TRP A 122 -24.75 -22.09 -9.92
N TYR A 123 -25.75 -21.46 -9.30
CA TYR A 123 -27.15 -21.86 -9.32
C TYR A 123 -27.96 -21.38 -10.54
N MET A 124 -27.38 -20.61 -11.47
CA MET A 124 -28.05 -20.17 -12.71
C MET A 124 -27.84 -21.10 -13.92
N ARG A 125 -27.19 -22.27 -13.74
CA ARG A 125 -26.93 -23.25 -14.83
C ARG A 125 -27.95 -24.39 -14.93
N THR A 126 -29.17 -24.20 -14.45
CA THR A 126 -30.26 -25.16 -14.66
C THR A 126 -31.59 -24.43 -14.75
N LEU A 127 -32.06 -24.24 -15.98
CA LEU A 127 -33.38 -24.59 -16.52
C LEU A 127 -33.48 -24.14 -17.98
#